data_AF-A0A2Z4Y0H5-F1
#
_entry.id   AF-A0A2Z4Y0H5-F1
#
_cell.length_a   1.000
_cell.length_b   1.000
_cell.length_c   1.000
_cell.angle_alpha   90.00
_cell.angle_beta   90.00
_cell.angle_gamma   90.00
#
_symmetry.space_group_name_H-M   'P 1'
#
loop_
_entity.id
_entity.type
_entity.pdbx_description
1 polymer ?
#
loop_
_entity_poly.entity_id
_entity_poly.type
_entity_poly.pdbx_seq_one_letter_code
_entity_poly.pdbx_strand_id
1 'polypeptide(L)'
;MNIDQHYLVNFADKSEIPLAVYSHNLKLVFYNKFFKHLFDKVDDSKEFIDIAMLKNNKYYKYKKSSQGIDVYYKLRFDLALSEGEFYFVTVRVINCVPSHPPSLPDLPLSVYTKDKNGIYLSANKFTASLTRFKSIEGMSHFDIFGRDAQLLSENDMTTIKNKKDIFYEKIKNDTFLSLKFCSEEQHIGAVCINLNHIHEQDFKKNFLNASSPDIDITLTKTELICLNYLTNGQTAKEIAREMLISPRTVEFHLSNAKTKLNCFKITKIAHTIGRYHSLFKV
;
A
#
# COMPACT_ATOMS: atom_id res chain seq x y z
N MET A 1 42.58 -15.31 43.67
CA MET A 1 41.29 -14.93 44.28
C MET A 1 40.39 -14.46 43.14
N ASN A 2 39.34 -15.22 42.84
CA ASN A 2 38.64 -15.25 41.55
C ASN A 2 37.53 -14.17 41.45
N ILE A 3 37.90 -12.91 41.67
CA ILE A 3 36.96 -11.80 41.86
C ILE A 3 36.49 -11.18 40.53
N ASP A 4 37.14 -11.42 39.40
CA ASP A 4 36.76 -10.69 38.18
C ASP A 4 35.70 -11.39 37.31
N GLN A 5 35.69 -12.72 37.21
CA GLN A 5 34.74 -13.42 36.31
C GLN A 5 33.30 -13.48 36.83
N HIS A 6 33.10 -13.71 38.13
CA HIS A 6 31.75 -13.87 38.69
C HIS A 6 30.95 -12.56 38.68
N TYR A 7 31.60 -11.42 38.92
CA TYR A 7 30.93 -10.11 38.89
C TYR A 7 30.56 -9.69 37.47
N LEU A 8 31.44 -9.93 36.50
CA LEU A 8 31.18 -9.66 35.08
C LEU A 8 29.99 -10.47 34.54
N VAL A 9 29.89 -11.75 34.91
CA VAL A 9 28.76 -12.61 34.53
C VAL A 9 27.45 -12.13 35.17
N ASN A 10 27.47 -11.70 36.43
CA ASN A 10 26.27 -11.18 37.13
C ASN A 10 25.74 -9.89 36.48
N PHE A 11 26.62 -8.97 36.08
CA PHE A 11 26.24 -7.78 35.32
C PHE A 11 25.62 -8.15 33.97
N ALA A 12 26.27 -9.06 33.24
CA ALA A 12 25.84 -9.48 31.92
C ALA A 12 24.47 -10.18 31.92
N ASP A 13 24.20 -11.00 32.95
CA ASP A 13 22.93 -11.73 33.09
C ASP A 13 21.75 -10.82 33.45
N LYS A 14 22.00 -9.76 34.23
CA LYS A 14 20.98 -8.77 34.60
C LYS A 14 20.66 -7.73 33.52
N SER A 15 21.47 -7.69 32.47
CA SER A 15 21.28 -6.79 31.34
C SER A 15 20.01 -7.16 30.55
N GLU A 16 19.16 -6.16 30.28
CA GLU A 16 17.94 -6.33 29.46
C GLU A 16 18.19 -6.20 27.94
N ILE A 17 19.45 -6.12 27.53
CA ILE A 17 19.85 -6.15 26.13
C ILE A 17 20.47 -7.50 25.77
N PRO A 18 20.29 -7.99 24.52
CA PRO A 18 20.95 -9.21 24.06
C PRO A 18 22.48 -9.07 24.16
N LEU A 19 23.11 -9.89 24.99
CA LEU A 19 24.55 -9.82 25.28
C LEU A 19 25.20 -11.20 25.22
N ALA A 20 26.36 -11.26 24.57
CA ALA A 20 27.25 -12.41 24.56
C ALA A 20 28.69 -11.99 24.88
N VAL A 21 29.42 -12.87 25.55
CA VAL A 21 30.82 -12.66 25.95
C VAL A 21 31.68 -13.72 25.28
N TYR A 22 32.70 -13.26 24.57
CA TYR A 22 33.65 -14.09 23.85
C TYR A 22 35.03 -13.93 24.46
N SER A 23 35.82 -15.01 24.48
CA SER A 23 37.25 -14.93 24.82
C SER A 23 38.04 -14.24 23.70
N HIS A 24 39.32 -13.90 23.93
CA HIS A 24 40.23 -13.38 22.90
C HIS A 24 40.32 -14.28 21.65
N ASN A 25 40.18 -15.60 21.81
CA ASN A 25 40.14 -16.59 20.72
C ASN A 25 38.74 -16.72 20.06
N LEU A 26 37.84 -15.76 20.30
CA LEU A 26 36.47 -15.73 19.77
C LEU A 26 35.61 -16.94 20.11
N LYS A 27 35.95 -17.67 21.18
CA LYS A 27 35.10 -18.70 21.74
C LYS A 27 34.03 -18.05 22.61
N LEU A 28 32.75 -18.36 22.35
CA LEU A 28 31.64 -17.94 23.20
C LEU A 28 31.81 -18.55 24.61
N VAL A 29 31.86 -17.70 25.63
CA VAL A 29 32.06 -18.08 27.03
C VAL A 29 30.78 -17.89 27.84
N PHE A 30 29.99 -16.87 27.52
CA PHE A 30 28.73 -16.57 28.19
C PHE A 30 27.74 -15.89 27.24
N TYR A 31 26.45 -16.06 27.49
CA TYR A 31 25.38 -15.28 26.86
C TYR A 31 24.20 -15.19 27.83
N ASN A 32 23.45 -14.09 27.78
CA ASN A 32 22.29 -13.90 28.64
C ASN A 32 20.99 -14.42 28.00
N LYS A 33 19.90 -14.43 28.78
CA LYS A 33 18.59 -14.91 28.32
C LYS A 33 18.06 -14.15 27.09
N PHE A 34 18.36 -12.86 26.95
CA PHE A 34 17.91 -12.04 25.82
C PHE A 34 18.63 -12.38 24.52
N PHE A 35 19.91 -12.73 24.60
CA PHE A 35 20.65 -13.27 23.46
C PHE A 35 20.04 -14.57 22.95
N LYS A 36 19.62 -15.46 23.87
CA LYS A 36 18.94 -16.71 23.52
C LYS A 36 17.60 -16.50 22.80
N HIS A 37 16.90 -15.40 23.03
CA HIS A 37 15.64 -15.12 22.32
C HIS A 37 15.84 -14.81 20.84
N LEU A 38 17.03 -14.34 20.44
CA LEU A 38 17.32 -14.01 19.04
C LEU A 38 17.68 -15.24 18.20
N PHE A 39 18.27 -16.27 18.81
CA PHE A 39 18.83 -17.43 18.11
C PHE A 39 18.19 -18.73 18.58
N ASP A 40 17.68 -19.54 17.65
CA ASP A 40 17.01 -20.80 17.97
C ASP A 40 17.98 -21.85 18.56
N LYS A 41 19.24 -21.81 18.12
CA LYS A 41 20.35 -22.56 18.72
C LYS A 41 21.52 -21.63 18.96
N VAL A 42 22.15 -21.78 20.12
CA VAL A 42 23.29 -20.95 20.51
C VAL A 42 24.53 -21.29 19.69
N ASP A 43 24.66 -22.51 19.16
CA ASP A 43 25.79 -22.87 18.29
C ASP A 43 25.80 -22.05 16.99
N ASP A 44 24.64 -21.60 16.50
CA ASP A 44 24.54 -20.68 15.37
C ASP A 44 25.38 -19.41 15.61
N SER A 45 25.49 -18.98 16.88
CA SER A 45 26.22 -17.76 17.26
C SER A 45 27.75 -17.85 17.24
N LYS A 46 28.32 -19.06 17.17
CA LYS A 46 29.77 -19.25 17.04
C LYS A 46 30.28 -18.85 15.65
N GLU A 47 29.41 -18.88 14.64
CA GLU A 47 29.76 -18.55 13.25
C GLU A 47 29.62 -17.05 12.93
N PHE A 48 29.05 -16.25 13.83
CA PHE A 48 28.64 -14.87 13.52
C PHE A 48 29.69 -13.79 13.83
N ILE A 49 30.71 -14.10 14.62
CA ILE A 49 31.70 -13.09 15.03
C ILE A 49 33.02 -13.26 14.29
N ASP A 50 33.19 -12.39 13.30
CA ASP A 50 34.50 -11.97 12.80
C ASP A 50 34.81 -10.58 13.40
N ILE A 51 35.98 -10.42 14.05
CA ILE A 51 36.43 -9.14 14.63
C ILE A 51 36.41 -8.01 13.59
N ALA A 52 36.62 -8.33 12.30
CA ALA A 52 36.55 -7.35 11.22
C ALA A 52 35.12 -6.82 10.98
N MET A 53 34.08 -7.54 11.41
CA MET A 53 32.68 -7.09 11.33
C MET A 53 32.31 -6.09 12.43
N LEU A 54 32.85 -6.27 13.64
CA LEU A 54 32.63 -5.37 14.79
C LEU A 54 33.17 -3.95 14.55
N LYS A 55 34.16 -3.80 13.67
CA LYS A 55 34.81 -2.52 13.36
C LYS A 55 34.21 -1.76 12.17
N ASN A 56 33.37 -2.39 11.35
CA ASN A 56 33.01 -1.89 10.01
C ASN A 56 31.49 -1.67 9.77
N ASN A 57 30.66 -1.54 10.81
CA ASN A 57 29.20 -1.38 10.66
C ASN A 57 28.52 -2.44 9.77
N LYS A 58 29.11 -3.65 9.66
CA LYS A 58 28.58 -4.72 8.82
C LYS A 58 27.36 -5.35 9.50
N TYR A 59 26.39 -5.79 8.70
CA TYR A 59 25.22 -6.52 9.18
C TYR A 59 25.27 -7.99 8.73
N TYR A 60 24.63 -8.85 9.52
CA TYR A 60 24.47 -10.27 9.27
C TYR A 60 23.03 -10.58 8.86
N LYS A 61 22.82 -11.44 7.86
CA LYS A 61 21.49 -11.91 7.48
C LYS A 61 21.20 -13.23 8.19
N TYR A 62 20.29 -13.21 9.16
CA TYR A 62 19.85 -14.39 9.88
C TYR A 62 18.47 -14.82 9.39
N LYS A 63 18.31 -16.11 9.08
CA LYS A 63 17.03 -16.69 8.66
C LYS A 63 16.43 -17.44 9.83
N LYS A 64 15.21 -17.10 10.22
CA LYS A 64 14.43 -17.84 11.22
C LYS A 64 13.19 -18.45 10.57
N SER A 65 12.99 -19.74 10.72
CA SER A 65 11.79 -20.42 10.24
C SER A 65 10.82 -20.58 11.41
N SER A 66 9.64 -19.98 11.32
CA SER A 66 8.58 -20.14 12.33
C SER A 66 7.26 -20.44 11.65
N GLN A 67 6.60 -21.53 12.04
CA GLN A 67 5.30 -21.95 11.50
C GLN A 67 5.27 -22.05 9.95
N GLY A 68 6.38 -22.47 9.34
CA GLY A 68 6.50 -22.59 7.87
C GLY A 68 6.74 -21.27 7.13
N ILE A 69 6.87 -20.15 7.85
CA ILE A 69 7.26 -18.86 7.29
C ILE A 69 8.73 -18.62 7.61
N ASP A 70 9.52 -18.34 6.59
CA ASP A 70 10.89 -17.89 6.79
C ASP A 70 10.90 -16.37 7.00
N VAL A 71 11.67 -15.90 7.97
CA VAL A 71 11.84 -14.48 8.26
C VAL A 71 13.32 -14.17 8.25
N TYR A 72 13.72 -13.19 7.44
CA TYR A 72 15.10 -12.73 7.33
C TYR A 72 15.31 -11.50 8.20
N TYR A 73 16.20 -11.60 9.17
CA TYR A 73 16.63 -10.52 10.04
C TYR A 73 17.96 -9.98 9.55
N LYS A 74 18.08 -8.65 9.39
CA LYS A 74 19.37 -7.98 9.31
C LYS A 74 19.80 -7.67 10.75
N LEU A 75 20.75 -8.43 11.27
CA LEU A 75 21.32 -8.26 12.60
C LEU A 75 22.59 -7.41 12.55
N ARG A 76 22.85 -6.61 13.58
CA ARG A 76 24.16 -5.97 13.79
C ARG A 76 24.72 -6.37 15.12
N PHE A 77 26.00 -6.70 15.11
CA PHE A 77 26.80 -6.99 16.29
C PHE A 77 27.63 -5.76 16.61
N ASP A 78 27.54 -5.30 17.85
CA ASP A 78 28.24 -4.11 18.33
C ASP A 78 29.11 -4.52 19.52
N LEU A 79 30.41 -4.17 19.48
CA LEU A 79 31.31 -4.34 20.61
C LEU A 79 30.95 -3.31 21.69
N ALA A 80 30.38 -3.78 22.81
CA ALA A 80 30.01 -2.94 23.93
C ALA A 80 31.21 -2.62 24.82
N LEU A 81 32.07 -3.61 25.08
CA LEU A 81 33.26 -3.47 25.92
C LEU A 81 34.32 -4.52 25.51
N SER A 82 35.59 -4.16 25.69
CA SER A 82 36.71 -5.09 25.63
C SER A 82 37.50 -4.94 26.94
N GLU A 83 37.59 -6.00 27.72
CA GLU A 83 38.27 -5.96 29.01
C GLU A 83 39.06 -7.26 29.24
N GLY A 84 40.37 -7.10 29.45
CA GLY A 84 41.30 -8.22 29.53
C GLY A 84 41.21 -9.13 28.30
N GLU A 85 40.95 -10.41 28.55
CA GLU A 85 40.86 -11.47 27.53
C GLU A 85 39.43 -11.67 26.99
N PHE A 86 38.52 -10.71 27.21
CA PHE A 86 37.10 -10.84 26.89
C PHE A 86 36.54 -9.69 26.03
N TYR A 87 35.67 -10.06 25.10
CA TYR A 87 34.87 -9.16 24.26
C TYR A 87 33.40 -9.29 24.61
N PHE A 88 32.76 -8.17 24.95
CA PHE A 88 31.34 -8.08 25.25
C PHE A 88 30.61 -7.55 24.03
N VAL A 89 29.76 -8.38 23.44
CA VAL A 89 29.11 -8.09 22.16
C VAL A 89 27.61 -8.08 22.35
N THR A 90 26.98 -7.00 21.86
CA THR A 90 25.53 -6.86 21.84
C THR A 90 25.01 -7.07 20.43
N VAL A 91 23.76 -7.52 20.32
CA VAL A 91 23.10 -7.77 19.02
C VAL A 91 21.79 -7.02 18.95
N ARG A 92 21.57 -6.36 17.83
CA ARG A 92 20.32 -5.68 17.53
C ARG A 92 19.78 -6.04 16.16
N VAL A 93 18.45 -6.10 16.05
CA VAL A 93 17.76 -6.25 14.78
C VAL A 93 17.68 -4.87 14.12
N ILE A 94 18.27 -4.70 12.94
CA ILE A 94 18.15 -3.49 12.14
C ILE A 94 16.89 -3.53 11.27
N ASN A 95 16.59 -4.69 10.70
CA ASN A 95 15.47 -4.85 9.78
C ASN A 95 14.95 -6.31 9.84
N CYS A 96 13.66 -6.49 9.53
CA CYS A 96 12.96 -7.75 9.48
C CYS A 96 12.19 -7.82 8.15
N VAL A 97 12.53 -8.77 7.28
CA VAL A 97 11.88 -8.97 5.99
C VAL A 97 11.35 -10.41 5.96
N PRO A 98 10.03 -10.64 5.96
CA PRO A 98 9.49 -11.98 5.77
C PRO A 98 9.85 -12.50 4.36
N SER A 99 10.13 -13.80 4.24
CA SER A 99 10.53 -14.47 3.00
C SER A 99 9.43 -14.51 1.95
N HIS A 100 8.19 -14.44 2.43
CA HIS A 100 6.99 -14.28 1.65
C HIS A 100 6.32 -13.00 2.11
N PRO A 101 5.82 -12.17 1.18
CA PRO A 101 4.97 -11.06 1.57
C PRO A 101 3.84 -11.63 2.44
N PRO A 102 3.56 -11.02 3.61
CA PRO A 102 2.52 -11.51 4.51
C PRO A 102 1.22 -11.68 3.73
N SER A 103 0.48 -12.76 3.99
CA SER A 103 -0.83 -12.98 3.40
C SER A 103 -1.69 -11.74 3.63
N LEU A 104 -2.03 -11.05 2.55
CA LEU A 104 -2.80 -9.81 2.65
C LEU A 104 -4.20 -10.11 3.18
N PRO A 105 -4.79 -9.22 3.99
CA PRO A 105 -6.08 -9.45 4.60
C PRO A 105 -7.17 -9.59 3.52
N ASP A 106 -8.13 -10.49 3.75
CA ASP A 106 -9.29 -10.71 2.89
C ASP A 106 -10.31 -9.58 3.11
N LEU A 107 -9.98 -8.41 2.58
CA LEU A 107 -10.78 -7.20 2.66
C LEU A 107 -11.60 -7.03 1.37
N PRO A 108 -12.79 -6.41 1.44
CA PRO A 108 -13.56 -6.00 0.26
C PRO A 108 -12.95 -4.76 -0.43
N LEU A 109 -11.62 -4.65 -0.40
CA LEU A 109 -10.83 -3.56 -0.94
C LEU A 109 -9.63 -4.16 -1.68
N SER A 110 -9.18 -3.50 -2.74
CA SER A 110 -7.97 -3.92 -3.44
C SER A 110 -6.77 -3.59 -2.58
N VAL A 111 -5.99 -4.61 -2.21
CA VAL A 111 -4.74 -4.45 -1.46
C VAL A 111 -3.66 -5.24 -2.17
N TYR A 112 -2.50 -4.62 -2.37
CA TYR A 112 -1.37 -5.26 -3.03
C TYR A 112 -0.04 -4.62 -2.69
N THR A 113 1.04 -5.34 -2.99
CA THR A 113 2.42 -4.87 -2.94
C THR A 113 3.16 -5.22 -4.22
N LYS A 114 4.07 -4.35 -4.65
CA LYS A 114 4.93 -4.52 -5.83
C LYS A 114 6.39 -4.22 -5.52
N ASP A 115 7.27 -4.77 -6.34
CA ASP A 115 8.67 -4.36 -6.37
C ASP A 115 8.86 -3.01 -7.08
N LYS A 116 10.09 -2.52 -7.09
CA LYS A 116 10.47 -1.26 -7.74
C LYS A 116 10.31 -1.27 -9.28
N ASN A 117 10.16 -2.45 -9.89
CA ASN A 117 9.96 -2.62 -11.32
C ASN A 117 8.47 -2.71 -11.68
N GLY A 118 7.57 -2.59 -10.69
CA GLY A 118 6.13 -2.71 -10.89
C GLY A 118 5.62 -4.14 -10.97
N ILE A 119 6.41 -5.12 -10.52
CA ILE A 119 6.00 -6.53 -10.46
C ILE A 119 5.28 -6.80 -9.14
N TYR A 120 4.09 -7.39 -9.21
CA TYR A 120 3.30 -7.75 -8.04
C TYR A 120 4.03 -8.80 -7.20
N LEU A 121 4.30 -8.45 -5.94
CA LEU A 121 4.84 -9.36 -4.93
C LEU A 121 3.71 -10.10 -4.22
N SER A 122 2.61 -9.40 -3.94
CA SER A 122 1.40 -9.98 -3.34
C SER A 122 0.17 -9.16 -3.66
N ALA A 123 -0.98 -9.81 -3.71
CA ALA A 123 -2.27 -9.18 -3.90
C ALA A 123 -3.36 -10.00 -3.19
N ASN A 124 -4.33 -9.33 -2.57
CA ASN A 124 -5.46 -10.03 -1.98
C ASN A 124 -6.43 -10.56 -3.05
N LYS A 125 -7.38 -11.40 -2.64
CA LYS A 125 -8.37 -12.01 -3.55
C LYS A 125 -9.20 -10.96 -4.29
N PHE A 126 -9.54 -9.86 -3.61
CA PHE A 126 -10.29 -8.78 -4.24
C PHE A 126 -9.51 -8.18 -5.41
N THR A 127 -8.24 -7.82 -5.23
CA THR A 127 -7.38 -7.32 -6.32
C THR A 127 -7.31 -8.31 -7.48
N ALA A 128 -7.08 -9.60 -7.20
CA ALA A 128 -7.03 -10.63 -8.24
C ALA A 128 -8.37 -10.74 -9.02
N SER A 129 -9.50 -10.60 -8.32
CA SER A 129 -10.85 -10.66 -8.91
C SER A 129 -11.15 -9.52 -9.90
N LEU A 130 -10.40 -8.41 -9.86
CA LEU A 130 -10.49 -7.34 -10.86
C LEU A 130 -9.93 -7.77 -12.22
N THR A 131 -9.18 -8.87 -12.25
CA THR A 131 -8.51 -9.44 -13.42
C THR A 131 -9.16 -10.77 -13.83
N ARG A 132 -8.62 -11.42 -14.87
CA ARG A 132 -9.01 -12.79 -15.25
C ARG A 132 -8.24 -13.89 -14.51
N PHE A 133 -7.26 -13.52 -13.69
CA PHE A 133 -6.33 -14.45 -13.07
C PHE A 133 -6.71 -14.72 -11.62
N LYS A 134 -6.45 -15.94 -11.14
CA LYS A 134 -6.66 -16.33 -9.74
C LYS A 134 -5.62 -15.72 -8.79
N SER A 135 -4.43 -15.45 -9.32
CA SER A 135 -3.34 -14.73 -8.66
C SER A 135 -2.62 -13.89 -9.72
N ILE A 136 -2.08 -12.75 -9.30
CA ILE A 136 -1.34 -11.81 -10.14
C ILE A 136 0.11 -11.64 -9.70
N GLU A 137 0.57 -12.43 -8.72
CA GLU A 137 1.95 -12.41 -8.25
C GLU A 137 2.93 -12.76 -9.39
N GLY A 138 4.03 -12.03 -9.48
CA GLY A 138 5.02 -12.13 -10.56
C GLY A 138 4.61 -11.44 -11.86
N MET A 139 3.40 -10.88 -11.96
CA MET A 139 2.94 -10.15 -13.13
C MET A 139 3.16 -8.64 -12.97
N SER A 140 3.13 -7.89 -14.06
CA SER A 140 3.11 -6.43 -14.09
C SER A 140 1.70 -5.90 -14.37
N HIS A 141 1.50 -4.59 -14.27
CA HIS A 141 0.27 -3.95 -14.74
C HIS A 141 -0.02 -4.25 -16.22
N PHE A 142 1.00 -4.31 -17.07
CA PHE A 142 0.86 -4.53 -18.52
C PHE A 142 0.33 -5.94 -18.83
N ASP A 143 0.65 -6.92 -18.00
CA ASP A 143 0.19 -8.30 -18.17
C ASP A 143 -1.31 -8.46 -17.86
N ILE A 144 -1.86 -7.63 -16.97
CA ILE A 144 -3.18 -7.85 -16.37
C ILE A 144 -4.22 -6.74 -16.63
N PHE A 145 -3.81 -5.50 -16.88
CA PHE A 145 -4.72 -4.35 -17.04
C PHE A 145 -4.71 -3.72 -18.45
N GLY A 146 -3.91 -4.24 -19.38
CA GLY A 146 -3.94 -3.83 -20.80
C GLY A 146 -3.82 -2.31 -20.97
N ARG A 147 -4.84 -1.67 -21.56
CA ARG A 147 -4.83 -0.22 -21.84
C ARG A 147 -4.71 0.67 -20.59
N ASP A 148 -5.16 0.19 -19.44
CA ASP A 148 -5.13 0.97 -18.20
C ASP A 148 -3.75 0.89 -17.51
N ALA A 149 -2.89 -0.04 -17.95
CA ALA A 149 -1.62 -0.35 -17.31
C ALA A 149 -0.65 0.84 -17.29
N GLN A 150 -0.62 1.64 -18.36
CA GLN A 150 0.30 2.77 -18.49
C GLN A 150 0.07 3.78 -17.37
N LEU A 151 -1.18 4.24 -17.19
CA LEU A 151 -1.51 5.22 -16.16
C LEU A 151 -1.22 4.68 -14.75
N LEU A 152 -1.52 3.40 -14.49
CA LEU A 152 -1.23 2.76 -13.20
C LEU A 152 0.29 2.76 -12.90
N SER A 153 1.10 2.48 -13.91
CA SER A 153 2.57 2.51 -13.83
C SER A 153 3.11 3.93 -13.63
N GLU A 154 2.55 4.94 -14.30
CA GLU A 154 2.93 6.34 -14.10
C GLU A 154 2.63 6.82 -12.65
N ASN A 155 1.49 6.41 -12.10
CA ASN A 155 1.15 6.67 -10.70
C ASN A 155 2.11 5.97 -9.72
N ASP A 156 2.55 4.76 -10.04
CA ASP A 156 3.56 4.04 -9.26
C ASP A 156 4.89 4.80 -9.24
N MET A 157 5.37 5.25 -10.40
CA MET A 157 6.59 6.04 -10.51
C MET A 157 6.51 7.35 -9.72
N THR A 158 5.35 8.01 -9.77
CA THR A 158 5.07 9.20 -8.96
C THR A 158 5.15 8.87 -7.47
N THR A 159 4.56 7.75 -7.04
CA THR A 159 4.64 7.28 -5.65
C THR A 159 6.07 6.96 -5.22
N ILE A 160 6.90 6.35 -6.09
CA ILE A 160 8.31 6.08 -5.76
C ILE A 160 9.06 7.38 -5.47
N LYS A 161 8.80 8.41 -6.28
CA LYS A 161 9.41 9.74 -6.13
C LYS A 161 8.94 10.45 -4.86
N ASN A 162 7.63 10.47 -4.61
CA ASN A 162 7.01 11.25 -3.53
C ASN A 162 6.88 10.49 -2.21
N LYS A 163 7.23 9.18 -2.20
CA LYS A 163 7.03 8.22 -1.11
C LYS A 163 5.58 7.87 -0.78
N LYS A 164 4.62 8.75 -1.02
CA LYS A 164 3.20 8.51 -0.79
C LYS A 164 2.36 9.43 -1.67
N ASP A 165 1.29 8.89 -2.26
CA ASP A 165 0.33 9.67 -3.06
C ASP A 165 -1.07 9.06 -3.04
N ILE A 166 -2.03 9.84 -3.51
CA ILE A 166 -3.43 9.43 -3.71
C ILE A 166 -3.81 9.68 -5.17
N PHE A 167 -4.43 8.68 -5.80
CA PHE A 167 -4.82 8.74 -7.22
C PHE A 167 -6.28 8.35 -7.40
N TYR A 168 -6.89 8.91 -8.43
CA TYR A 168 -8.15 8.38 -9.00
C TYR A 168 -7.79 7.52 -10.20
N GLU A 169 -7.90 6.21 -10.05
CA GLU A 169 -7.49 5.24 -11.06
C GLU A 169 -8.73 4.63 -11.71
N LYS A 170 -8.73 4.55 -13.05
CA LYS A 170 -9.76 3.84 -13.80
C LYS A 170 -9.25 2.48 -14.19
N ILE A 171 -9.97 1.43 -13.78
CA ILE A 171 -9.71 0.06 -14.19
C ILE A 171 -10.98 -0.42 -14.89
N LYS A 172 -10.88 -0.70 -16.19
CA LYS A 172 -12.02 -0.99 -17.07
C LYS A 172 -13.04 0.15 -17.01
N ASN A 173 -14.18 -0.08 -16.36
CA ASN A 173 -15.27 0.87 -16.20
C ASN A 173 -15.41 1.39 -14.76
N ASP A 174 -14.56 0.94 -13.83
CA ASP A 174 -14.66 1.29 -12.43
C ASP A 174 -13.61 2.34 -12.03
N THR A 175 -14.03 3.27 -11.17
CA THR A 175 -13.17 4.30 -10.62
C THR A 175 -12.75 3.90 -9.21
N PHE A 176 -11.45 3.90 -8.95
CA PHE A 176 -10.84 3.58 -7.68
C PHE A 176 -10.16 4.80 -7.08
N LEU A 177 -10.32 5.00 -5.78
CA LEU A 177 -9.45 5.87 -4.99
C LEU A 177 -8.29 5.03 -4.48
N SER A 178 -7.09 5.26 -5.00
CA SER A 178 -5.89 4.48 -4.69
C SER A 178 -4.97 5.28 -3.79
N LEU A 179 -4.78 4.81 -2.56
CA LEU A 179 -3.73 5.27 -1.66
C LEU A 179 -2.50 4.40 -1.88
N LYS A 180 -1.39 5.00 -2.33
CA LYS A 180 -0.14 4.31 -2.58
C LYS A 180 0.98 4.84 -1.69
N PHE A 181 1.88 3.96 -1.28
CA PHE A 181 3.05 4.28 -0.47
C PHE A 181 4.27 3.48 -0.94
N CYS A 182 5.45 4.05 -0.79
CA CYS A 182 6.72 3.46 -1.20
C CYS A 182 7.65 3.33 0.01
N SER A 183 8.18 2.12 0.23
CA SER A 183 9.13 1.83 1.29
C SER A 183 10.53 2.40 1.00
N GLU A 184 11.45 2.29 1.97
CA GLU A 184 12.85 2.64 1.78
C GLU A 184 13.53 1.76 0.72
N GLU A 185 13.17 0.47 0.66
CA GLU A 185 13.66 -0.50 -0.33
C GLU A 185 12.96 -0.36 -1.71
N GLN A 186 12.19 0.72 -1.91
CA GLN A 186 11.45 1.03 -3.14
C GLN A 186 10.36 0.03 -3.50
N HIS A 187 9.80 -0.67 -2.51
CA HIS A 187 8.58 -1.47 -2.72
C HIS A 187 7.36 -0.59 -2.60
N ILE A 188 6.37 -0.82 -3.47
CA ILE A 188 5.13 -0.08 -3.49
C ILE A 188 4.06 -0.91 -2.78
N GLY A 189 3.38 -0.33 -1.80
CA GLY A 189 2.12 -0.87 -1.27
C GLY A 189 0.96 0.02 -1.67
N ALA A 190 -0.22 -0.58 -1.86
CA ALA A 190 -1.42 0.15 -2.21
C ALA A 190 -2.67 -0.41 -1.53
N VAL A 191 -3.59 0.49 -1.22
CA VAL A 191 -4.97 0.20 -0.83
C VAL A 191 -5.88 0.99 -1.74
N CYS A 192 -6.78 0.33 -2.46
CA CYS A 192 -7.69 0.96 -3.42
C CYS A 192 -9.15 0.67 -3.08
N ILE A 193 -9.96 1.71 -3.09
CA ILE A 193 -11.39 1.67 -2.79
C ILE A 193 -12.17 1.87 -4.09
N ASN A 194 -13.06 0.93 -4.44
CA ASN A 194 -13.96 1.11 -5.58
C ASN A 194 -15.04 2.16 -5.23
N LEU A 195 -14.98 3.32 -5.89
CA LEU A 195 -15.89 4.44 -5.64
C LEU A 195 -17.25 4.27 -6.31
N ASN A 196 -17.41 3.36 -7.29
CA ASN A 196 -18.68 3.20 -8.00
C ASN A 196 -19.78 2.79 -7.02
N HIS A 197 -19.53 1.73 -6.23
CA HIS A 197 -20.51 1.22 -5.28
C HIS A 197 -20.82 2.22 -4.15
N ILE A 198 -19.80 2.89 -3.62
CA ILE A 198 -19.95 3.86 -2.53
C ILE A 198 -20.77 5.06 -2.99
N HIS A 199 -20.42 5.63 -4.15
CA HIS A 199 -21.17 6.77 -4.69
C HIS A 199 -22.58 6.36 -5.06
N GLU A 200 -22.81 5.16 -5.61
CA GLU A 200 -24.16 4.69 -5.93
C GLU A 200 -25.04 4.63 -4.68
N GLN A 201 -24.54 4.02 -3.60
CA GLN A 201 -25.27 3.90 -2.35
C GLN A 201 -25.50 5.26 -1.69
N ASP A 202 -24.47 6.11 -1.59
CA ASP A 202 -24.61 7.45 -1.01
C ASP A 202 -25.55 8.33 -1.86
N PHE A 203 -25.45 8.24 -3.19
CA PHE A 203 -26.34 8.94 -4.10
C PHE A 203 -27.80 8.48 -3.90
N LYS A 204 -28.07 7.18 -3.94
CA LYS A 204 -29.41 6.62 -3.70
C LYS A 204 -29.95 7.05 -2.34
N LYS A 205 -29.15 6.98 -1.27
CA LYS A 205 -29.57 7.41 0.07
C LYS A 205 -29.93 8.90 0.12
N ASN A 206 -29.12 9.75 -0.49
CA ASN A 206 -29.34 11.20 -0.48
C ASN A 206 -30.44 11.64 -1.46
N PHE A 207 -30.71 10.84 -2.49
CA PHE A 207 -31.64 11.17 -3.57
C PHE A 207 -33.04 10.54 -3.39
N LEU A 208 -33.14 9.28 -2.91
CA LEU A 208 -34.43 8.60 -2.65
C LEU A 208 -35.19 9.19 -1.46
N ASN A 209 -34.50 9.90 -0.56
CA ASN A 209 -35.16 10.70 0.48
C ASN A 209 -35.87 11.95 -0.10
N ALA A 210 -35.74 12.23 -1.40
CA ALA A 210 -36.47 13.26 -2.12
C ALA A 210 -37.65 12.65 -2.91
N SER A 211 -38.67 12.20 -2.17
CA SER A 211 -40.09 12.19 -2.57
C SER A 211 -40.60 11.30 -3.72
N SER A 212 -39.81 10.46 -4.40
CA SER A 212 -40.38 9.44 -5.33
C SER A 212 -39.39 8.30 -5.63
N PRO A 213 -39.66 7.06 -5.16
CA PRO A 213 -38.75 5.92 -5.32
C PRO A 213 -38.62 5.40 -6.76
N ASP A 214 -39.53 5.79 -7.67
CA ASP A 214 -39.61 5.26 -9.04
C ASP A 214 -38.97 6.18 -10.11
N ILE A 215 -38.29 7.26 -9.72
CA ILE A 215 -37.65 8.16 -10.69
C ILE A 215 -36.39 7.50 -11.25
N ASP A 216 -36.37 7.25 -12.57
CA ASP A 216 -35.16 6.86 -13.29
C ASP A 216 -34.15 8.02 -13.29
N ILE A 217 -33.16 7.91 -12.42
CA ILE A 217 -32.03 8.84 -12.29
C ILE A 217 -30.94 8.63 -13.36
N THR A 218 -31.11 7.68 -14.27
CA THR A 218 -30.10 7.33 -15.27
C THR A 218 -30.03 8.40 -16.36
N LEU A 219 -28.91 9.11 -16.40
CA LEU A 219 -28.61 10.06 -17.46
C LEU A 219 -28.09 9.33 -18.71
N THR A 220 -28.62 9.69 -19.86
CA THR A 220 -28.05 9.28 -21.15
C THR A 220 -26.71 9.98 -21.38
N LYS A 221 -25.87 9.43 -22.27
CA LYS A 221 -24.60 10.05 -22.65
C LYS A 221 -24.79 11.49 -23.13
N THR A 222 -25.80 11.74 -23.96
CA THR A 222 -26.10 13.07 -24.50
C THR A 222 -26.53 14.04 -23.41
N GLU A 223 -27.41 13.62 -22.49
CA GLU A 223 -27.81 14.41 -21.33
C GLU A 223 -26.61 14.79 -20.47
N LEU A 224 -25.70 13.85 -20.23
CA LEU A 224 -24.51 14.08 -19.43
C LEU A 224 -23.51 15.03 -20.11
N ILE A 225 -23.31 14.89 -21.43
CA ILE A 225 -22.48 15.82 -22.22
C ILE A 225 -23.06 17.23 -22.13
N CYS A 226 -24.38 17.40 -22.33
CA CYS A 226 -25.03 18.69 -22.19
C CYS A 226 -24.86 19.28 -20.77
N LEU A 227 -25.02 18.45 -19.72
CA LEU A 227 -24.79 18.90 -18.34
C LEU A 227 -23.33 19.33 -18.12
N ASN A 228 -22.35 18.57 -18.61
CA ASN A 228 -20.93 18.90 -18.46
C ASN A 228 -20.61 20.28 -19.06
N TYR A 229 -21.05 20.53 -20.29
CA TYR A 229 -20.88 21.83 -20.92
C TYR A 229 -21.62 22.95 -20.19
N LEU A 230 -22.86 22.69 -19.75
CA LEU A 230 -23.64 23.64 -18.95
C LEU A 230 -22.88 23.99 -17.65
N THR A 231 -22.35 23.01 -16.93
CA THR A 231 -21.59 23.25 -15.68
C THR A 231 -20.28 23.99 -15.90
N ASN A 232 -19.75 23.98 -17.13
CA ASN A 232 -18.61 24.79 -17.55
C ASN A 232 -19.00 26.21 -18.02
N GLY A 233 -20.26 26.60 -17.86
CA GLY A 233 -20.75 27.95 -18.14
C GLY A 233 -21.23 28.18 -19.57
N GLN A 234 -21.29 27.14 -20.41
CA GLN A 234 -21.78 27.28 -21.78
C GLN A 234 -23.31 27.41 -21.86
N THR A 235 -23.77 28.24 -22.79
CA THR A 235 -25.18 28.43 -23.12
C THR A 235 -25.70 27.33 -24.05
N ALA A 236 -27.03 27.13 -24.10
CA ALA A 236 -27.63 26.14 -25.00
C ALA A 236 -27.26 26.33 -26.47
N LYS A 237 -27.03 27.58 -26.92
CA LYS A 237 -26.58 27.90 -28.29
C LYS A 237 -25.14 27.50 -28.55
N GLU A 238 -24.26 27.62 -27.56
CA GLU A 238 -22.86 27.20 -27.66
C GLU A 238 -22.76 25.67 -27.64
N ILE A 239 -23.46 25.03 -26.70
CA ILE A 239 -23.54 23.56 -26.62
C ILE A 239 -24.07 22.96 -27.93
N ALA A 240 -25.12 23.56 -28.50
CA ALA A 240 -25.69 23.13 -29.76
C ALA A 240 -24.67 23.15 -30.91
N ARG A 241 -23.81 24.17 -30.93
CA ARG A 241 -22.74 24.33 -31.90
C ARG A 241 -21.66 23.27 -31.73
N GLU A 242 -21.23 23.02 -30.49
CA GLU A 242 -20.24 21.98 -30.16
C GLU A 242 -20.75 20.57 -30.50
N MET A 243 -22.03 20.30 -30.22
CA MET A 243 -22.63 18.98 -30.40
C MET A 243 -23.26 18.76 -31.79
N LEU A 244 -23.23 19.78 -32.68
CA LEU A 244 -23.85 19.74 -34.01
C LEU A 244 -25.34 19.36 -33.99
N ILE A 245 -26.09 19.88 -33.00
CA ILE A 245 -27.55 19.68 -32.84
C ILE A 245 -28.26 21.02 -32.69
N SER A 246 -29.60 21.03 -32.71
CA SER A 246 -30.35 22.28 -32.53
C SER A 246 -30.32 22.76 -31.06
N PRO A 247 -30.35 24.09 -30.79
CA PRO A 247 -30.50 24.62 -29.43
C PRO A 247 -31.71 24.05 -28.69
N ARG A 248 -32.82 23.81 -29.41
CA ARG A 248 -34.03 23.19 -28.88
C ARG A 248 -33.78 21.74 -28.42
N THR A 249 -32.94 21.00 -29.14
CA THR A 249 -32.52 19.64 -28.76
C THR A 249 -31.66 19.66 -27.50
N VAL A 250 -30.76 20.63 -27.36
CA VAL A 250 -29.98 20.82 -26.11
C VAL A 250 -30.88 21.13 -24.93
N GLU A 251 -31.83 22.07 -25.09
CA GLU A 251 -32.79 22.42 -24.04
C GLU A 251 -33.62 21.20 -23.61
N PHE A 252 -34.04 20.36 -24.56
CA PHE A 252 -34.73 19.11 -24.28
C PHE A 252 -33.87 18.16 -23.43
N HIS A 253 -32.61 17.91 -23.82
CA HIS A 253 -31.70 17.06 -23.03
C HIS A 253 -31.43 17.65 -21.64
N LEU A 254 -31.19 18.95 -21.52
CA LEU A 254 -30.99 19.62 -20.24
C LEU A 254 -32.25 19.55 -19.36
N SER A 255 -33.44 19.69 -19.93
CA SER A 255 -34.71 19.59 -19.20
C SER A 255 -34.94 18.18 -18.65
N ASN A 256 -34.71 17.16 -19.48
CA ASN A 256 -34.81 15.75 -19.04
C ASN A 256 -33.79 15.45 -17.95
N ALA A 257 -32.55 15.88 -18.12
CA ALA A 257 -31.49 15.69 -17.13
C ALA A 257 -31.82 16.34 -15.78
N LYS A 258 -32.29 17.59 -15.78
CA LYS A 258 -32.72 18.31 -14.57
C LYS A 258 -33.91 17.63 -13.88
N THR A 259 -34.83 17.08 -14.67
CA THR A 259 -36.00 16.34 -14.18
C THR A 259 -35.58 15.03 -13.51
N LYS A 260 -34.73 14.24 -14.17
CA LYS A 260 -34.15 13.00 -13.61
C LYS A 260 -33.36 13.25 -12.34
N LEU A 261 -32.62 14.36 -12.29
CA LEU A 261 -31.85 14.79 -11.12
C LEU A 261 -32.68 15.59 -10.10
N ASN A 262 -33.99 15.78 -10.31
CA ASN A 262 -34.87 16.60 -9.46
C ASN A 262 -34.18 17.91 -9.00
N CYS A 263 -33.45 18.55 -9.92
CA CYS A 263 -32.53 19.63 -9.60
C CYS A 263 -32.43 20.61 -10.77
N PHE A 264 -32.90 21.83 -10.54
CA PHE A 264 -32.90 22.89 -11.56
C PHE A 264 -31.82 23.94 -11.35
N LYS A 265 -31.15 23.93 -10.18
CA LYS A 265 -30.06 24.87 -9.85
C LYS A 265 -28.74 24.34 -10.38
N ILE A 266 -28.13 25.06 -11.30
CA ILE A 266 -26.87 24.68 -11.96
C ILE A 266 -25.73 24.38 -10.96
N THR A 267 -25.60 25.18 -9.90
CA THR A 267 -24.57 24.98 -8.86
C THR A 267 -24.78 23.67 -8.09
N LYS A 268 -26.03 23.31 -7.79
CA LYS A 268 -26.37 22.04 -7.14
C LYS A 268 -26.16 20.86 -8.10
N ILE A 269 -26.45 21.02 -9.40
CA ILE A 269 -26.14 20.00 -10.42
C ILE A 269 -24.63 19.78 -10.50
N ALA A 270 -23.84 20.85 -10.64
CA ALA A 270 -22.38 20.77 -10.69
C ALA A 270 -21.80 20.08 -9.45
N HIS A 271 -22.26 20.47 -8.25
CA HIS A 271 -21.88 19.81 -7.01
C HIS A 271 -22.26 18.33 -6.99
N THR A 272 -23.48 17.96 -7.40
CA THR A 272 -23.93 16.56 -7.45
C THR A 272 -23.09 15.74 -8.42
N ILE A 273 -22.86 16.22 -9.64
CA ILE A 273 -22.05 15.52 -10.63
C ILE A 273 -20.62 15.35 -10.14
N GLY A 274 -20.01 16.40 -9.58
CA GLY A 274 -18.65 16.35 -9.04
C GLY A 274 -18.51 15.40 -7.85
N ARG A 275 -19.46 15.45 -6.90
CA ARG A 275 -19.48 14.58 -5.71
C ARG A 275 -19.60 13.11 -6.10
N TYR A 276 -20.47 12.78 -7.04
CA TYR A 276 -20.74 11.40 -7.46
C TYR A 276 -20.16 11.10 -8.85
N HIS A 277 -18.99 11.66 -9.16
CA HIS A 277 -18.37 11.59 -10.50
C HIS A 277 -18.15 10.15 -11.01
N SER A 278 -18.03 9.16 -10.13
CA SER A 278 -17.93 7.75 -10.53
C SER A 278 -19.23 7.20 -11.16
N LEU A 279 -20.39 7.83 -10.90
CA LEU A 279 -21.68 7.46 -11.50
C LEU A 279 -21.90 8.15 -12.85
N PHE A 280 -21.46 9.39 -12.98
CA PHE A 280 -21.74 10.26 -14.11
C PHE A 280 -20.58 10.23 -15.11
N LYS A 281 -20.50 9.16 -15.91
CA LYS A 281 -19.42 8.89 -16.86
C LYS A 281 -19.74 9.43 -18.25
N VAL A 282 -18.94 10.40 -18.73
CA VAL A 282 -18.94 10.83 -20.15
C VAL A 282 -18.08 9.87 -20.97
#